data_AF-A0A3G9ICC5-F1
#
_entry.id   AF-A0A3G9ICC5-F1
#
_cell.length_a   1.000
_cell.length_b   1.000
_cell.length_c   1.000
_cell.angle_alpha   90.00
_cell.angle_beta   90.00
_cell.angle_gamma   90.00
#
_symmetry.space_group_name_H-M   'P 1'
#
loop_
_entity.id
_entity.type
_entity.pdbx_description
1 polymer ?
#
loop_
_entity_poly.entity_id
_entity_poly.type
_entity_poly.pdbx_seq_one_letter_code
_entity_poly.pdbx_strand_id
1 'polypeptide(L)'
;MITAVPIRALSRTELAALAERYADEVRQGCFEVGHSDGERWHVRLHRDELVDVWLIAWPTSLNTELHDHGGSAGVFTVVEGTLTEDVWNGDRLESRTLRAGETSRFGPAYVHDVRNDRPQQAVSVHVYSPPLSQMNYYDVEDGELRRLATSWTDDPEAPAPAYASVDDLLEAARSTITRYTPLEAAAAVAAGAQLVDIRPAWQREVDGEVPGAVVIERNHLEWRVHPKSDARLPIARPGQKWIIFCTEGYTSSLAAASLVSLGLQAADVEGGIRGWAAAGLPVVAGPTPVEQVVRSA
;
A
#
# COMPACT_ATOMS: atom_id res chain seq x y z
N MET A 1 23.59 -13.53 -28.00
CA MET A 1 23.24 -12.21 -27.44
C MET A 1 21.90 -11.81 -28.03
N ILE A 2 20.81 -11.89 -27.27
CA ILE A 2 19.52 -11.36 -27.71
C ILE A 2 19.59 -9.86 -27.43
N THR A 3 19.77 -9.07 -28.47
CA THR A 3 19.58 -7.62 -28.40
C THR A 3 18.09 -7.38 -28.15
N ALA A 4 17.75 -6.82 -26.99
CA ALA A 4 16.40 -6.34 -26.73
C ALA A 4 16.02 -5.36 -27.86
N VAL A 5 15.02 -5.73 -28.67
CA VAL A 5 14.42 -4.80 -29.62
C VAL A 5 13.74 -3.74 -28.76
N PRO A 6 14.09 -2.44 -28.89
CA PRO A 6 13.40 -1.41 -28.13
C PRO A 6 11.92 -1.46 -28.50
N ILE A 7 11.06 -1.72 -27.50
CA ILE A 7 9.61 -1.64 -27.65
C ILE A 7 9.31 -0.21 -28.08
N ARG A 8 8.87 -0.04 -29.33
CA ARG A 8 8.56 1.27 -29.88
C ARG A 8 7.35 1.83 -29.13
N ALA A 9 7.53 2.86 -28.30
CA ALA A 9 6.41 3.62 -27.78
C ALA A 9 5.62 4.28 -28.93
N LEU A 10 4.30 4.26 -28.84
CA LEU A 10 3.42 4.96 -29.77
C LEU A 10 3.62 6.47 -29.63
N SER A 11 3.56 7.19 -30.75
CA SER A 11 3.57 8.65 -30.73
C SER A 11 2.28 9.20 -30.14
N ARG A 12 2.32 10.42 -29.60
CA ARG A 12 1.12 11.11 -29.07
C ARG A 12 -0.02 11.24 -30.10
N THR A 13 0.30 11.30 -31.38
CA THR A 13 -0.71 11.32 -32.46
C THR A 13 -1.37 9.96 -32.64
N GLU A 14 -0.60 8.87 -32.61
CA GLU A 14 -1.12 7.50 -32.67
C GLU A 14 -2.00 7.20 -31.44
N LEU A 15 -1.55 7.61 -30.25
CA LEU A 15 -2.32 7.49 -29.02
C LEU A 15 -3.64 8.25 -29.07
N ALA A 16 -3.64 9.49 -29.57
CA ALA A 16 -4.86 10.27 -29.69
C ALA A 16 -5.86 9.67 -30.67
N ALA A 17 -5.40 9.20 -31.82
CA ALA A 17 -6.27 8.50 -32.76
C ALA A 17 -6.83 7.21 -32.16
N LEU A 18 -6.09 6.51 -31.29
CA LEU A 18 -6.58 5.32 -30.61
C LEU A 18 -7.61 5.65 -29.53
N ALA A 19 -7.35 6.67 -28.70
CA ALA A 19 -8.26 7.14 -27.66
C ALA A 19 -9.60 7.61 -28.26
N GLU A 20 -9.55 8.39 -29.35
CA GLU A 20 -10.74 8.86 -30.06
C GLU A 20 -11.57 7.70 -30.63
N ARG A 21 -10.93 6.68 -31.22
CA ARG A 21 -11.64 5.48 -31.71
C ARG A 21 -12.36 4.72 -30.61
N TYR A 22 -11.67 4.42 -29.51
CA TYR A 22 -12.30 3.74 -28.37
C TYR A 22 -13.40 4.60 -27.74
N ALA A 23 -13.21 5.93 -27.65
CA ALA A 23 -14.26 6.83 -27.18
C ALA A 23 -15.52 6.76 -28.07
N ASP A 24 -15.37 6.68 -29.39
CA ASP A 24 -16.50 6.51 -30.31
C ASP A 24 -17.19 5.14 -30.16
N GLU A 25 -16.43 4.06 -29.95
CA GLU A 25 -16.99 2.73 -29.66
C GLU A 25 -17.78 2.74 -28.34
N VAL A 26 -17.29 3.42 -27.30
CA VAL A 26 -18.05 3.58 -26.04
C VAL A 26 -19.34 4.36 -26.29
N ARG A 27 -19.32 5.46 -27.05
CA ARG A 27 -20.55 6.23 -27.40
C ARG A 27 -21.55 5.41 -28.19
N GLN A 28 -21.08 4.47 -29.01
CA GLN A 28 -21.92 3.55 -29.78
C GLN A 28 -22.49 2.40 -28.94
N GLY A 29 -22.11 2.29 -27.66
CA GLY A 29 -22.56 1.24 -26.76
C GLY A 29 -21.85 -0.09 -26.97
N CYS A 30 -20.65 -0.10 -27.58
CA CYS A 30 -19.84 -1.30 -27.73
C CYS A 30 -19.28 -1.81 -26.39
N PHE A 31 -19.22 -0.93 -25.37
CA PHE A 31 -18.74 -1.24 -24.04
C PHE A 31 -19.77 -0.81 -23.00
N GLU A 32 -19.93 -1.63 -21.95
CA GLU A 32 -20.73 -1.29 -20.79
C GLU A 32 -19.95 -0.31 -19.91
N VAL A 33 -20.60 0.78 -19.49
CA VAL A 33 -20.04 1.77 -18.56
C VAL A 33 -20.62 1.48 -17.18
N GLY A 34 -19.76 1.21 -16.20
CA GLY A 34 -20.19 1.00 -14.82
C GLY A 34 -20.75 2.27 -14.18
N HIS A 35 -21.53 2.07 -13.12
CA HIS A 35 -22.01 3.16 -12.26
C HIS A 35 -21.04 3.39 -11.11
N SER A 36 -20.68 4.65 -10.86
CA SER A 36 -19.80 5.02 -9.76
C SER A 36 -20.61 5.46 -8.52
N ASP A 37 -20.98 4.49 -7.67
CA ASP A 37 -21.65 4.72 -6.37
C ASP A 37 -20.63 5.18 -5.29
N GLY A 38 -19.97 6.31 -5.54
CA GLY A 38 -19.02 6.91 -4.61
C GLY A 38 -17.57 6.41 -4.73
N GLU A 39 -17.29 5.46 -5.61
CA GLU A 39 -15.94 5.02 -5.99
C GLU A 39 -15.73 5.15 -7.50
N ARG A 40 -14.51 5.44 -7.95
CA ARG A 40 -14.18 5.38 -9.37
C ARG A 40 -14.37 3.95 -9.87
N TRP A 41 -15.03 3.82 -11.02
CA TRP A 41 -15.13 2.55 -11.72
C TRP A 41 -14.25 2.61 -12.97
N HIS A 42 -13.47 1.56 -13.20
CA HIS A 42 -12.61 1.47 -14.38
C HIS A 42 -12.47 0.02 -14.84
N VAL A 43 -12.28 -0.14 -16.15
CA VAL A 43 -12.03 -1.44 -16.78
C VAL A 43 -11.02 -1.31 -17.90
N ARG A 44 -10.13 -2.29 -18.01
CA ARG A 44 -9.18 -2.39 -19.11
C ARG A 44 -9.91 -2.90 -20.35
N LEU A 45 -9.90 -2.10 -21.42
CA LEU A 45 -10.49 -2.46 -22.71
C LEU A 45 -9.52 -3.28 -23.57
N HIS A 46 -8.23 -2.95 -23.55
CA HIS A 46 -7.21 -3.60 -24.36
C HIS A 46 -5.81 -3.41 -23.78
N ARG A 47 -4.94 -4.42 -23.93
CA ARG A 47 -3.52 -4.30 -23.63
C ARG A 47 -2.69 -5.20 -24.53
N ASP A 48 -1.57 -4.68 -25.00
CA ASP A 48 -0.53 -5.43 -25.70
C ASP A 48 0.88 -4.92 -25.31
N GLU A 49 1.90 -5.28 -26.08
CA GLU A 49 3.29 -4.88 -25.80
C GLU A 49 3.54 -3.37 -25.97
N LEU A 50 2.68 -2.66 -26.71
CA LEU A 50 2.84 -1.26 -27.08
C LEU A 50 1.91 -0.34 -26.31
N VAL A 51 0.71 -0.79 -25.95
CA VAL A 51 -0.32 0.09 -25.40
C VAL A 51 -1.18 -0.57 -24.32
N ASP A 52 -1.70 0.24 -23.42
CA ASP A 52 -2.76 -0.11 -22.47
C ASP A 52 -3.93 0.89 -22.59
N VAL A 53 -5.16 0.38 -22.63
CA VAL A 53 -6.39 1.15 -22.87
C VAL A 53 -7.39 0.88 -21.76
N TRP A 54 -7.89 1.95 -21.16
CA TRP A 54 -8.80 1.92 -20.03
C TRP A 54 -10.04 2.77 -20.28
N LEU A 55 -11.18 2.30 -19.79
CA LEU A 55 -12.44 3.05 -19.70
C LEU A 55 -12.70 3.38 -18.24
N ILE A 56 -12.99 4.63 -17.95
CA ILE A 56 -13.10 5.14 -16.58
C ILE A 56 -14.38 5.95 -16.42
N ALA A 57 -15.13 5.65 -15.36
CA ALA A 57 -16.31 6.37 -14.91
C ALA A 57 -16.01 7.10 -13.60
N TRP A 58 -16.30 8.39 -13.60
CA TRP A 58 -15.86 9.34 -12.59
C TRP A 58 -17.05 9.80 -11.74
N PRO A 59 -17.18 9.35 -10.48
CA PRO A 59 -18.15 9.93 -9.55
C PRO A 59 -17.75 11.37 -9.20
N THR A 60 -18.68 12.10 -8.60
CA THR A 60 -18.43 13.44 -8.10
C THR A 60 -17.35 13.46 -7.02
N SER A 61 -16.41 14.40 -7.14
CA SER A 61 -15.44 14.77 -6.11
C SER A 61 -14.40 13.72 -5.71
N LEU A 62 -14.17 12.67 -6.52
CA LEU A 62 -12.95 11.87 -6.44
C LEU A 62 -11.93 12.35 -7.47
N ASN A 63 -10.69 12.52 -7.01
CA ASN A 63 -9.55 12.91 -7.82
C ASN A 63 -8.49 11.80 -7.83
N THR A 64 -7.62 11.78 -8.83
CA THR A 64 -6.60 10.73 -8.98
C THR A 64 -5.43 10.87 -8.02
N GLU A 65 -5.37 12.00 -7.30
CA GLU A 65 -4.16 12.52 -6.66
C GLU A 65 -3.14 12.95 -7.73
N LEU A 66 -2.22 13.87 -7.37
CA LEU A 66 -1.26 14.42 -8.31
C LEU A 66 -0.20 13.35 -8.66
N HIS A 67 -0.13 12.92 -9.92
CA HIS A 67 0.70 11.78 -10.31
C HIS A 67 1.32 11.90 -11.71
N ASP A 68 2.38 11.12 -11.95
CA ASP A 68 2.89 10.79 -13.29
C ASP A 68 2.65 9.31 -13.64
N HIS A 69 3.10 8.92 -14.84
CA HIS A 69 2.86 7.60 -15.42
C HIS A 69 4.14 6.76 -15.59
N GLY A 70 5.15 6.97 -14.74
CA GLY A 70 6.33 6.10 -14.68
C GLY A 70 7.10 5.97 -15.99
N GLY A 71 7.12 7.03 -16.81
CA GLY A 71 7.77 7.05 -18.12
C GLY A 71 6.85 6.76 -19.31
N SER A 72 5.59 6.41 -19.07
CA SER A 72 4.58 6.26 -20.13
C SER A 72 4.09 7.62 -20.62
N ALA A 73 3.97 7.80 -21.92
CA ALA A 73 3.15 8.87 -22.48
C ALA A 73 1.69 8.44 -22.49
N GLY A 74 0.76 9.39 -22.53
CA GLY A 74 -0.64 9.04 -22.59
C GLY A 74 -1.54 10.10 -23.18
N VAL A 75 -2.77 9.67 -23.41
CA VAL A 75 -3.87 10.47 -23.91
C VAL A 75 -5.13 10.02 -23.19
N PHE A 76 -5.97 10.98 -22.78
CA PHE A 76 -7.35 10.64 -22.44
C PHE A 76 -8.34 11.52 -23.21
N THR A 77 -9.47 10.92 -23.58
CA THR A 77 -10.58 11.59 -24.27
C THR A 77 -11.83 11.48 -23.40
N VAL A 78 -12.48 12.62 -23.15
CA VAL A 78 -13.76 12.64 -22.41
C VAL A 78 -14.87 12.12 -23.33
N VAL A 79 -15.51 11.03 -22.93
CA VAL A 79 -16.62 10.41 -23.65
C VAL A 79 -17.92 11.13 -23.33
N GLU A 80 -18.18 11.35 -22.04
CA GLU A 80 -19.40 11.97 -21.49
C GLU A 80 -19.06 12.88 -20.30
N GLY A 81 -19.85 13.93 -20.11
CA GLY A 81 -19.70 14.85 -18.97
C GLY A 81 -18.53 15.82 -19.13
N THR A 82 -17.91 16.19 -18.01
CA THR A 82 -16.74 17.07 -17.97
C THR A 82 -15.76 16.60 -16.91
N LEU A 83 -14.47 16.69 -17.21
CA LEU A 83 -13.39 16.47 -16.24
C LEU A 83 -12.59 17.75 -16.05
N THR A 84 -12.08 17.96 -14.84
CA THR A 84 -11.10 19.00 -14.54
C THR A 84 -9.74 18.32 -14.38
N GLU A 85 -8.71 18.91 -15.00
CA GLU A 85 -7.33 18.44 -14.93
C GLU A 85 -6.46 19.59 -14.40
N ASP A 86 -5.76 19.35 -13.30
CA ASP A 86 -4.71 20.22 -12.80
C ASP A 86 -3.35 19.70 -13.25
N VAL A 87 -2.53 20.56 -13.84
CA VAL A 87 -1.26 20.16 -14.45
C VAL A 87 -0.12 20.96 -13.83
N TRP A 88 0.95 20.27 -13.41
CA TRP A 88 2.18 20.95 -13.03
C TRP A 88 2.90 21.49 -14.26
N ASN A 89 3.05 22.80 -14.38
CA ASN A 89 3.70 23.44 -15.53
C ASN A 89 5.22 23.68 -15.34
N GLY A 90 5.77 23.33 -14.18
CA GLY A 90 7.15 23.61 -13.78
C GLY A 90 7.30 24.66 -12.67
N ASP A 91 6.24 25.42 -12.39
CA ASP A 91 6.20 26.51 -11.39
C ASP A 91 4.94 26.45 -10.51
N ARG A 92 3.79 26.09 -11.10
CA ARG A 92 2.51 25.99 -10.40
C ARG A 92 1.59 24.96 -11.05
N LEU A 93 0.52 24.63 -10.34
CA LEU A 93 -0.61 23.89 -10.90
C LEU A 93 -1.47 24.83 -11.77
N GLU A 94 -1.78 24.39 -12.99
CA GLU A 94 -2.72 25.06 -13.88
C GLU A 94 -3.93 24.15 -14.15
N SER A 95 -5.11 24.66 -13.81
CA SER A 95 -6.37 23.96 -13.98
C SER A 95 -6.96 24.18 -15.37
N ARG A 96 -7.49 23.13 -15.98
CA ARG A 96 -8.34 23.22 -17.17
C ARG A 96 -9.54 22.28 -17.08
N THR A 97 -10.62 22.62 -17.77
CA THR A 97 -11.80 21.76 -17.90
C THR A 97 -11.88 21.20 -19.31
N LEU A 98 -12.07 19.89 -19.39
CA LEU A 98 -12.28 19.12 -20.62
C LEU A 98 -13.73 18.64 -20.67
N ARG A 99 -14.37 18.81 -21.82
CA ARG A 99 -15.76 18.41 -22.10
C ARG A 99 -15.80 17.18 -22.99
N ALA A 100 -16.94 16.51 -23.02
CA ALA A 100 -17.19 15.42 -23.96
C ALA A 100 -16.72 15.76 -25.38
N GLY A 101 -15.86 14.89 -25.94
CA GLY A 101 -15.21 15.06 -27.25
C GLY A 101 -13.80 15.67 -27.19
N GLU A 102 -13.42 16.32 -26.08
CA GLU A 102 -12.10 16.91 -25.91
C GLU A 102 -11.07 15.89 -25.38
N THR A 103 -9.80 16.13 -25.72
CA THR A 103 -8.69 15.19 -25.50
C THR A 103 -7.52 15.90 -24.82
N SER A 104 -7.04 15.33 -23.70
CA SER A 104 -5.76 15.70 -23.06
C SER A 104 -4.64 14.81 -23.60
N ARG A 105 -3.47 15.41 -23.86
CA ARG A 105 -2.29 14.69 -24.38
C ARG A 105 -1.08 15.02 -23.53
N PHE A 106 -0.35 14.00 -23.10
CA PHE A 106 0.77 14.18 -22.18
C PHE A 106 1.96 13.27 -22.50
N GLY A 107 3.12 13.68 -21.99
CA GLY A 107 4.39 12.97 -22.17
C GLY A 107 4.83 12.22 -20.90
N PRO A 108 5.98 11.52 -20.96
CA PRO A 108 6.49 10.68 -19.87
C PRO A 108 6.70 11.34 -18.51
N ALA A 109 6.95 12.65 -18.47
CA ALA A 109 7.23 13.43 -17.27
C ALA A 109 6.05 14.33 -16.85
N TYR A 110 4.86 14.08 -17.40
CA TYR A 110 3.68 14.90 -17.14
C TYR A 110 3.05 14.51 -15.82
N VAL A 111 2.87 15.52 -14.96
CA VAL A 111 2.32 15.36 -13.62
C VAL A 111 0.97 16.09 -13.57
N HIS A 112 -0.09 15.36 -13.27
CA HIS A 112 -1.44 15.91 -13.24
C HIS A 112 -2.36 15.25 -12.21
N ASP A 113 -3.47 15.90 -11.91
CA ASP A 113 -4.59 15.36 -11.14
C ASP A 113 -5.87 15.53 -11.97
N VAL A 114 -6.64 14.46 -12.13
CA VAL A 114 -7.91 14.46 -12.87
C VAL A 114 -9.06 14.22 -11.90
N ARG A 115 -10.10 15.05 -11.99
CA ARG A 115 -11.28 14.96 -11.13
C ARG A 115 -12.57 15.27 -11.88
N ASN A 116 -13.69 14.84 -11.31
CA ASN A 116 -15.01 15.28 -11.73
C ASN A 116 -15.63 16.24 -10.68
N ASP A 117 -15.69 17.52 -11.02
CA ASP A 117 -16.30 18.57 -10.19
C ASP A 117 -17.82 18.70 -10.36
N ARG A 118 -18.45 17.80 -11.14
CA ARG A 118 -19.88 17.82 -11.44
C ARG A 118 -20.65 16.76 -10.64
N PRO A 119 -21.92 17.03 -10.31
CA PRO A 119 -22.79 16.05 -9.67
C PRO A 119 -23.16 14.87 -10.58
N GLN A 120 -23.05 15.04 -11.90
CA GLN A 120 -23.24 13.96 -12.87
C GLN A 120 -21.92 13.21 -13.08
N GLN A 121 -22.00 11.88 -13.22
CA GLN A 121 -20.88 11.04 -13.62
C GLN A 121 -20.29 11.54 -14.95
N ALA A 122 -18.96 11.52 -15.05
CA ALA A 122 -18.25 11.70 -16.31
C ALA A 122 -17.63 10.38 -16.76
N VAL A 123 -17.31 10.25 -18.05
CA VAL A 123 -16.72 9.03 -18.62
C VAL A 123 -15.55 9.44 -19.50
N SER A 124 -14.43 8.72 -19.43
CA SER A 124 -13.27 8.93 -20.30
C SER A 124 -12.64 7.62 -20.74
N VAL A 125 -11.93 7.67 -21.87
CA VAL A 125 -11.01 6.62 -22.32
C VAL A 125 -9.59 7.11 -22.15
N HIS A 126 -8.75 6.31 -21.51
CA HIS A 126 -7.34 6.57 -21.25
C HIS A 126 -6.47 5.57 -22.01
N VAL A 127 -5.37 6.06 -22.60
CA VAL A 127 -4.47 5.26 -23.44
C VAL A 127 -3.03 5.60 -23.07
N TYR A 128 -2.22 4.58 -22.78
CA TYR A 128 -0.83 4.73 -22.32
C TYR A 128 0.14 3.96 -23.21
N SER A 129 1.28 4.56 -23.56
CA SER A 129 2.38 3.88 -24.25
C SER A 129 3.77 4.37 -23.79
N PRO A 130 4.71 3.46 -23.48
CA PRO A 130 4.51 2.02 -23.29
C PRO A 130 3.41 1.71 -22.26
N PRO A 131 2.91 0.46 -22.19
CA PRO A 131 1.89 0.10 -21.20
C PRO A 131 2.32 0.48 -19.79
N LEU A 132 1.39 0.99 -18.98
CA LEU A 132 1.66 1.42 -17.61
C LEU A 132 2.24 0.25 -16.79
N SER A 133 3.26 0.56 -15.99
CA SER A 133 3.91 -0.38 -15.05
C SER A 133 4.32 0.26 -13.73
N GLN A 134 4.17 1.58 -13.64
CA GLN A 134 4.52 2.37 -12.48
C GLN A 134 3.82 3.74 -12.55
N MET A 135 3.49 4.30 -11.40
CA MET A 135 3.10 5.69 -11.21
C MET A 135 3.91 6.30 -10.06
N ASN A 136 4.20 7.59 -10.14
CA ASN A 136 4.73 8.34 -9.02
C ASN A 136 3.70 9.37 -8.57
N TYR A 137 3.55 9.54 -7.26
CA TYR A 137 2.63 10.50 -6.66
C TYR A 137 3.40 11.66 -6.05
N TYR A 138 2.81 12.84 -6.10
CA TYR A 138 3.45 14.09 -5.77
C TYR A 138 2.57 14.96 -4.87
N ASP A 139 3.20 15.88 -4.17
CA ASP A 139 2.57 17.06 -3.58
C ASP A 139 3.35 18.31 -3.98
N VAL A 140 2.74 19.48 -3.80
CA VAL A 140 3.38 20.78 -3.99
C VAL A 140 3.64 21.39 -2.62
N GLU A 141 4.89 21.27 -2.16
CA GLU A 141 5.34 21.80 -0.87
C GLU A 141 6.26 23.01 -1.10
N ASP A 142 5.96 24.13 -0.45
CA ASP A 142 6.74 25.38 -0.58
C ASP A 142 6.91 25.88 -2.03
N GLY A 143 5.96 25.55 -2.92
CA GLY A 143 6.02 25.90 -4.33
C GLY A 143 6.91 24.98 -5.17
N GLU A 144 7.39 23.88 -4.61
CA GLU A 144 8.17 22.86 -5.31
C GLU A 144 7.40 21.54 -5.40
N LEU A 145 7.49 20.88 -6.56
CA LEU A 145 6.93 19.55 -6.74
C LEU A 145 7.81 18.51 -6.03
N ARG A 146 7.25 17.81 -5.04
CA ARG A 146 7.93 16.75 -4.29
C ARG A 146 7.27 15.41 -4.54
N ARG A 147 8.07 14.41 -4.89
CA ARG A 147 7.59 13.03 -5.05
C ARG A 147 7.37 12.42 -3.67
N LEU A 148 6.14 12.06 -3.35
CA LEU A 148 5.75 11.40 -2.11
C LEU A 148 6.04 9.90 -2.16
N ALA A 149 5.66 9.27 -3.28
CA ALA A 149 5.64 7.82 -3.35
C ALA A 149 5.73 7.32 -4.79
N THR A 150 6.02 6.03 -4.90
CA THR A 150 6.08 5.28 -6.16
C THR A 150 5.22 4.03 -5.99
N SER A 151 4.23 3.85 -6.86
CA SER A 151 3.42 2.64 -6.96
C SER A 151 3.85 1.83 -8.17
N TRP A 152 4.17 0.55 -7.96
CA TRP A 152 4.47 -0.41 -9.04
C TRP A 152 3.18 -1.09 -9.48
N THR A 153 2.45 -0.41 -10.37
CA THR A 153 1.08 -0.77 -10.75
C THR A 153 0.90 -0.63 -12.26
N ASP A 154 0.10 -1.51 -12.83
CA ASP A 154 -0.43 -1.40 -14.20
C ASP A 154 -1.90 -0.93 -14.22
N ASP A 155 -2.46 -0.61 -13.06
CA ASP A 155 -3.75 0.03 -12.85
C ASP A 155 -3.56 1.55 -12.74
N PRO A 156 -4.12 2.37 -13.66
CA PRO A 156 -3.98 3.82 -13.66
C PRO A 156 -4.74 4.52 -12.52
N GLU A 157 -5.66 3.83 -11.85
CA GLU A 157 -6.49 4.39 -10.78
C GLU A 157 -6.10 3.84 -9.39
N ALA A 158 -4.96 3.14 -9.31
CA ALA A 158 -4.42 2.72 -8.03
C ALA A 158 -4.18 3.95 -7.12
N PRO A 159 -4.49 3.86 -5.82
CA PRO A 159 -4.22 4.95 -4.90
C PRO A 159 -2.72 5.10 -4.65
N ALA A 160 -2.31 6.28 -4.19
CA ALA A 160 -0.98 6.46 -3.63
C ALA A 160 -0.72 5.45 -2.49
N PRO A 161 0.53 4.98 -2.30
CA PRO A 161 0.90 4.26 -1.10
C PRO A 161 0.49 5.03 0.15
N ALA A 162 -0.20 4.37 1.08
CA ALA A 162 -0.75 5.00 2.28
C ALA A 162 0.29 5.63 3.22
N TYR A 163 1.58 5.28 3.06
CA TYR A 163 2.69 5.75 3.89
C TYR A 163 3.87 6.15 3.00
N ALA A 164 4.47 7.30 3.28
CA ALA A 164 5.62 7.82 2.53
C ALA A 164 6.95 7.15 2.91
N SER A 165 7.06 6.61 4.13
CA SER A 165 8.26 5.93 4.62
C SER A 165 7.97 4.74 5.54
N VAL A 166 8.99 3.93 5.81
CA VAL A 166 8.91 2.85 6.81
C VAL A 166 8.69 3.42 8.21
N ASP A 167 9.20 4.61 8.49
CA ASP A 167 8.99 5.30 9.76
C ASP A 167 7.53 5.75 9.92
N ASP A 168 6.90 6.26 8.86
CA ASP A 168 5.47 6.61 8.87
C ASP A 168 4.59 5.37 9.05
N LEU A 169 4.92 4.27 8.35
CA LEU A 169 4.25 2.98 8.53
C LEU A 169 4.38 2.48 9.98
N LEU A 170 5.56 2.61 10.56
CA LEU A 170 5.83 2.20 11.93
C LEU A 170 5.06 3.06 12.93
N GLU A 171 5.03 4.38 12.76
CA GLU A 171 4.30 5.29 13.64
C GLU A 171 2.79 5.06 13.55
N ALA A 172 2.26 4.88 12.34
CA ALA A 172 0.88 4.49 12.13
C ALA A 172 0.55 3.17 12.85
N ALA A 173 1.40 2.14 12.73
CA ALA A 173 1.21 0.89 13.46
C ALA A 173 1.20 1.10 14.98
N ARG A 174 2.15 1.89 15.51
CA ARG A 174 2.23 2.21 16.95
C ARG A 174 1.00 2.93 17.47
N SER A 175 0.37 3.80 16.66
CA SER A 175 -0.86 4.51 17.03
C SER A 175 -2.07 3.58 17.24
N THR A 176 -2.03 2.36 16.72
CA THR A 176 -3.15 1.40 16.77
C THR A 176 -3.01 0.35 17.87
N ILE A 177 -1.87 0.30 18.55
CA ILE A 177 -1.55 -0.74 19.54
C ILE A 177 -1.24 -0.14 20.90
N THR A 178 -1.40 -0.96 21.95
CA THR A 178 -0.76 -0.66 23.23
C THR A 178 0.72 -1.05 23.14
N ARG A 179 1.60 -0.15 23.58
CA ARG A 179 3.03 -0.42 23.74
C ARG A 179 3.35 -0.48 25.21
N TYR A 180 3.80 -1.64 25.68
CA TYR A 180 4.18 -1.81 27.08
C TYR A 180 5.65 -1.47 27.26
N THR A 181 5.97 -0.75 28.33
CA THR A 181 7.34 -0.77 28.86
C THR A 181 7.70 -2.21 29.26
N PRO A 182 8.99 -2.58 29.33
CA PRO A 182 9.35 -3.95 29.71
C PRO A 182 8.78 -4.42 31.05
N LEU A 183 8.71 -3.53 32.05
CA LEU A 183 8.16 -3.86 33.37
C LEU A 183 6.63 -4.07 33.32
N GLU A 184 5.90 -3.27 32.54
CA GLU A 184 4.48 -3.46 32.33
C GLU A 184 4.19 -4.75 31.55
N ALA A 185 5.01 -5.07 30.55
CA ALA A 185 4.93 -6.31 29.81
C ALA A 185 5.11 -7.51 30.75
N ALA A 186 6.12 -7.48 31.61
CA ALA A 186 6.34 -8.53 32.62
C ALA A 186 5.14 -8.67 33.58
N ALA A 187 4.55 -7.55 34.03
CA ALA A 187 3.36 -7.57 34.87
C ALA A 187 2.13 -8.14 34.13
N ALA A 188 1.94 -7.79 32.85
CA ALA A 188 0.86 -8.31 32.04
C ALA A 188 1.01 -9.82 31.77
N VAL A 189 2.24 -10.31 31.58
CA VAL A 189 2.54 -11.74 31.48
C VAL A 189 2.21 -12.47 32.77
N ALA A 190 2.59 -11.91 33.93
CA ALA A 190 2.20 -12.45 35.23
C ALA A 190 0.67 -12.49 35.43
N ALA A 191 -0.07 -11.59 34.77
CA ALA A 191 -1.53 -11.57 34.75
C ALA A 191 -2.17 -12.46 33.66
N GLY A 192 -1.39 -13.25 32.92
CA GLY A 192 -1.88 -14.26 31.97
C GLY A 192 -1.79 -13.86 30.48
N ALA A 193 -1.16 -12.74 30.14
CA ALA A 193 -0.80 -12.46 28.74
C ALA A 193 0.32 -13.41 28.27
N GLN A 194 0.35 -13.72 26.98
CA GLN A 194 1.39 -14.55 26.38
C GLN A 194 2.43 -13.66 25.70
N LEU A 195 3.69 -13.77 26.15
CA LEU A 195 4.82 -13.12 25.52
C LEU A 195 5.29 -13.96 24.33
N VAL A 196 5.51 -13.32 23.19
CA VAL A 196 5.87 -13.99 21.94
C VAL A 196 7.15 -13.38 21.37
N ASP A 197 8.16 -14.23 21.19
CA ASP A 197 9.41 -13.87 20.53
C ASP A 197 9.29 -14.16 19.02
N ILE A 198 9.35 -13.11 18.21
CA ILE A 198 9.23 -13.21 16.75
C ILE A 198 10.55 -13.23 15.99
N ARG A 199 11.67 -13.20 16.73
CA ARG A 199 13.01 -13.13 16.13
C ARG A 199 13.41 -14.49 15.56
N PRO A 200 14.20 -14.52 14.46
CA PRO A 200 14.81 -15.75 13.97
C PRO A 200 15.88 -16.30 14.92
N ALA A 201 16.18 -17.61 14.80
CA ALA A 201 17.08 -18.32 15.72
C ALA A 201 18.43 -17.63 15.95
N TRP A 202 19.07 -17.13 14.88
CA TRP A 202 20.38 -16.48 14.95
C TRP A 202 20.38 -15.18 15.78
N GLN A 203 19.26 -14.46 15.88
CA GLN A 203 19.17 -13.29 16.76
C GLN A 203 19.03 -13.72 18.22
N ARG A 204 18.30 -14.80 18.46
CA ARG A 204 18.10 -15.36 19.81
C ARG A 204 19.37 -16.00 20.38
N GLU A 205 20.20 -16.59 19.52
CA GLU A 205 21.55 -17.07 19.86
C GLU A 205 22.45 -15.94 20.38
N VAL A 206 22.31 -14.73 19.82
CA VAL A 206 23.16 -13.57 20.14
C VAL A 206 22.63 -12.79 21.36
N ASP A 207 21.36 -12.43 21.33
CA ASP A 207 20.75 -11.54 22.32
C ASP A 207 20.11 -12.31 23.51
N GLY A 208 20.10 -13.65 23.45
CA GLY A 208 19.39 -14.52 24.39
C GLY A 208 17.88 -14.54 24.16
N GLU A 209 17.14 -15.16 25.07
CA GLU A 209 15.68 -15.38 25.02
C GLU A 209 15.02 -15.00 26.36
N VAL A 210 13.76 -14.58 26.31
CA VAL A 210 13.00 -14.23 27.52
C VAL A 210 12.32 -15.50 28.09
N PRO A 211 12.61 -15.90 29.35
CA PRO A 211 11.95 -17.06 29.96
C PRO A 211 10.43 -16.95 29.94
N GLY A 212 9.76 -18.05 29.59
CA GLY A 212 8.30 -18.11 29.49
C GLY A 212 7.72 -17.54 28.19
N ALA A 213 8.52 -16.89 27.34
CA ALA A 213 8.06 -16.51 26.01
C ALA A 213 7.84 -17.74 25.13
N VAL A 214 6.84 -17.69 24.26
CA VAL A 214 6.69 -18.67 23.18
C VAL A 214 7.41 -18.15 21.94
N VAL A 215 8.23 -18.99 21.32
CA VAL A 215 8.95 -18.61 20.10
C VAL A 215 8.03 -18.83 18.90
N ILE A 216 7.70 -17.77 18.17
CA ILE A 216 6.95 -17.86 16.90
C ILE A 216 7.59 -16.88 15.93
N GLU A 217 8.42 -17.37 15.01
CA GLU A 217 9.08 -16.48 14.06
C GLU A 217 8.07 -15.67 13.23
N ARG A 218 8.46 -14.43 12.88
CA ARG A 218 7.55 -13.42 12.30
C ARG A 218 6.70 -13.94 11.14
N ASN A 219 7.25 -14.80 10.29
CA ASN A 219 6.59 -15.35 9.11
C ASN A 219 5.41 -16.30 9.41
N HIS A 220 5.30 -16.81 10.64
CA HIS A 220 4.25 -17.75 11.05
C HIS A 220 3.23 -17.15 12.02
N LEU A 221 3.47 -15.94 12.52
CA LEU A 221 2.79 -15.37 13.67
C LEU A 221 1.25 -15.43 13.57
N GLU A 222 0.68 -14.84 12.51
CA GLU A 222 -0.77 -14.69 12.32
C GLU A 222 -1.48 -16.05 12.35
N TRP A 223 -0.93 -17.04 11.62
CA TRP A 223 -1.48 -18.38 11.52
C TRP A 223 -1.38 -19.15 12.85
N ARG A 224 -0.35 -18.90 13.66
CA ARG A 224 -0.16 -19.58 14.95
C ARG A 224 -1.00 -18.99 16.08
N VAL A 225 -1.34 -17.70 16.02
CA VAL A 225 -2.02 -17.00 17.12
C VAL A 225 -3.52 -16.73 16.87
N HIS A 226 -4.00 -16.81 15.63
CA HIS A 226 -5.42 -16.59 15.33
C HIS A 226 -6.28 -17.83 15.68
N PRO A 227 -7.34 -17.72 16.52
CA PRO A 227 -8.07 -18.87 17.04
C PRO A 227 -8.91 -19.63 16.00
N LYS A 228 -9.20 -19.00 14.84
CA LYS A 228 -9.88 -19.66 13.72
C LYS A 228 -8.92 -20.26 12.69
N SER A 229 -7.60 -20.14 12.89
CA SER A 229 -6.62 -20.76 12.01
C SER A 229 -6.53 -22.27 12.28
N ASP A 230 -6.45 -23.07 11.21
CA ASP A 230 -6.21 -24.51 11.28
C ASP A 230 -4.80 -24.84 11.79
N ALA A 231 -3.84 -23.93 11.56
CA ALA A 231 -2.45 -24.08 11.99
C ALA A 231 -2.18 -23.48 13.38
N ARG A 232 -3.21 -23.04 14.12
CA ARG A 232 -3.03 -22.35 15.40
C ARG A 232 -2.30 -23.20 16.45
N LEU A 233 -1.58 -22.55 17.35
CA LEU A 233 -1.09 -23.20 18.56
C LEU A 233 -2.25 -23.50 19.51
N PRO A 234 -2.16 -24.54 20.36
CA PRO A 234 -3.22 -24.85 21.34
C PRO A 234 -3.54 -23.71 22.31
N ILE A 235 -2.58 -22.82 22.57
CA ILE A 235 -2.74 -21.63 23.43
C ILE A 235 -3.55 -20.51 22.75
N ALA A 236 -3.72 -20.55 21.43
CA ALA A 236 -4.46 -19.54 20.67
C ALA A 236 -5.97 -19.74 20.77
N ARG A 237 -6.54 -19.27 21.89
CA ARG A 237 -7.98 -19.32 22.19
C ARG A 237 -8.60 -17.92 22.08
N PRO A 238 -9.93 -17.81 21.84
CA PRO A 238 -10.61 -16.52 21.89
C PRO A 238 -10.32 -15.78 23.21
N GLY A 239 -10.02 -14.47 23.11
CA GLY A 239 -9.70 -13.63 24.27
C GLY A 239 -8.25 -13.72 24.77
N GLN A 240 -7.40 -14.55 24.16
CA GLN A 240 -5.97 -14.57 24.47
C GLN A 240 -5.33 -13.21 24.18
N LYS A 241 -4.60 -12.68 25.16
CA LYS A 241 -3.78 -11.47 25.03
C LYS A 241 -2.37 -11.85 24.59
N TRP A 242 -1.87 -11.19 23.56
CA TRP A 242 -0.55 -11.42 22.99
C TRP A 242 0.32 -10.18 23.18
N ILE A 243 1.54 -10.37 23.66
CA ILE A 243 2.55 -9.31 23.74
C ILE A 243 3.72 -9.75 22.89
N ILE A 244 3.98 -9.02 21.81
CA ILE A 244 4.97 -9.39 20.80
C ILE A 244 6.25 -8.62 21.06
N PHE A 245 7.42 -9.26 20.97
CA PHE A 245 8.68 -8.55 21.01
C PHE A 245 9.65 -9.04 19.93
N CYS A 246 10.46 -8.11 19.44
CA CYS A 246 11.63 -8.39 18.61
C CYS A 246 12.89 -7.86 19.31
N THR A 247 13.98 -7.61 18.58
CA THR A 247 15.22 -7.13 19.19
C THR A 247 15.08 -5.72 19.79
N GLU A 248 14.43 -4.80 19.08
CA GLU A 248 14.40 -3.36 19.41
C GLU A 248 13.01 -2.71 19.45
N GLY A 249 11.93 -3.47 19.19
CA GLY A 249 10.58 -2.91 19.24
C GLY A 249 10.13 -2.22 17.94
N TYR A 250 10.73 -2.55 16.80
CA TYR A 250 10.32 -2.07 15.47
C TYR A 250 9.39 -3.08 14.79
N THR A 251 9.92 -4.25 14.45
CA THR A 251 9.16 -5.34 13.80
C THR A 251 7.99 -5.83 14.65
N SER A 252 8.12 -5.80 15.98
CA SER A 252 7.03 -6.20 16.88
C SER A 252 5.85 -5.24 16.86
N SER A 253 6.07 -3.94 16.65
CA SER A 253 4.96 -2.98 16.51
C SER A 253 4.14 -3.28 15.24
N LEU A 254 4.82 -3.51 14.11
CA LEU A 254 4.16 -3.91 12.85
C LEU A 254 3.40 -5.23 13.00
N ALA A 255 4.02 -6.20 13.68
CA ALA A 255 3.40 -7.50 13.95
C ALA A 255 2.16 -7.36 14.83
N ALA A 256 2.24 -6.62 15.94
CA ALA A 256 1.11 -6.39 16.84
C ALA A 256 -0.04 -5.66 16.13
N ALA A 257 0.25 -4.63 15.32
CA ALA A 257 -0.76 -3.93 14.55
C ALA A 257 -1.47 -4.86 13.55
N SER A 258 -0.73 -5.75 12.88
CA SER A 258 -1.33 -6.78 12.03
C SER A 258 -2.22 -7.77 12.79
N LEU A 259 -1.93 -8.06 14.06
CA LEU A 259 -2.81 -8.91 14.87
C LEU A 259 -4.06 -8.15 15.33
N VAL A 260 -3.93 -6.86 15.66
CA VAL A 260 -5.06 -5.99 15.99
C VAL A 260 -6.01 -5.84 14.80
N SER A 261 -5.50 -5.70 13.57
CA SER A 261 -6.34 -5.63 12.37
C SER A 261 -7.10 -6.93 12.08
N LEU A 262 -6.63 -8.07 12.62
CA LEU A 262 -7.33 -9.36 12.63
C LEU A 262 -8.31 -9.52 13.82
N GLY A 263 -8.50 -8.47 14.62
CA GLY A 263 -9.41 -8.46 15.78
C GLY A 263 -8.85 -9.17 17.02
N LEU A 264 -7.53 -9.41 17.09
CA LEU A 264 -6.90 -10.00 18.28
C LEU A 264 -6.47 -8.92 19.27
N GLN A 265 -6.43 -9.29 20.56
CA GLN A 265 -5.85 -8.43 21.60
C GLN A 265 -4.32 -8.58 21.56
N ALA A 266 -3.64 -7.65 20.91
CA ALA A 266 -2.18 -7.65 20.76
C ALA A 266 -1.56 -6.32 21.18
N ALA A 267 -0.36 -6.41 21.74
CA ALA A 267 0.49 -5.30 22.15
C ALA A 267 1.95 -5.63 21.81
N ASP A 268 2.84 -4.65 21.90
CA ASP A 268 4.29 -4.87 21.79
C ASP A 268 5.07 -4.41 23.02
N VAL A 269 6.37 -4.75 23.06
CA VAL A 269 7.30 -4.29 24.10
C VAL A 269 8.21 -3.20 23.55
N GLU A 270 8.21 -2.04 24.21
CA GLU A 270 9.12 -0.95 23.90
C GLU A 270 10.59 -1.40 24.02
N GLY A 271 11.40 -1.09 23.01
CA GLY A 271 12.81 -1.47 22.98
C GLY A 271 13.06 -2.98 22.80
N GLY A 272 12.02 -3.80 22.64
CA GLY A 272 12.14 -5.25 22.44
C GLY A 272 12.92 -5.94 23.58
N ILE A 273 13.66 -7.00 23.25
CA ILE A 273 14.49 -7.71 24.23
C ILE A 273 15.65 -6.86 24.77
N ARG A 274 16.17 -5.90 23.98
CA ARG A 274 17.21 -4.99 24.47
C ARG A 274 16.69 -4.08 25.56
N GLY A 275 15.48 -3.55 25.38
CA GLY A 275 14.74 -2.81 26.42
C GLY A 275 14.46 -3.69 27.64
N TRP A 276 14.04 -4.93 27.42
CA TRP A 276 13.82 -5.92 28.47
C TRP A 276 15.07 -6.18 29.33
N ALA A 277 16.20 -6.47 28.69
CA ALA A 277 17.47 -6.68 29.38
C ALA A 277 17.96 -5.41 30.09
N ALA A 278 17.82 -4.24 29.45
CA ALA A 278 18.21 -2.96 30.04
C ALA A 278 17.37 -2.61 31.29
N ALA A 279 16.11 -3.07 31.35
CA ALA A 279 15.26 -2.97 32.52
C ALA A 279 15.62 -3.96 33.65
N GLY A 280 16.66 -4.79 33.46
CA GLY A 280 17.12 -5.78 34.43
C GLY A 280 16.25 -7.03 34.51
N LEU A 281 15.38 -7.26 33.51
CA LEU A 281 14.53 -8.44 33.47
C LEU A 281 15.28 -9.68 32.94
N PRO A 282 14.86 -10.91 33.31
CA PRO A 282 15.62 -12.12 33.00
C PRO A 282 15.75 -12.40 31.50
N VAL A 283 16.94 -12.84 31.11
CA VAL A 283 17.27 -13.37 29.78
C VAL A 283 18.09 -14.64 29.95
N VAL A 284 17.82 -15.66 29.15
CA VAL A 284 18.55 -16.95 29.13
C VAL A 284 19.20 -17.19 27.77
N ALA A 285 20.19 -18.07 27.70
CA ALA A 285 20.79 -18.46 26.43
C ALA A 285 19.80 -19.28 25.58
N GLY A 286 19.76 -18.98 24.28
CA GLY A 286 18.98 -19.72 23.27
C GLY A 286 19.87 -20.61 22.37
N PRO A 287 19.33 -21.12 21.22
CA PRO A 287 17.96 -20.90 20.76
C PRO A 287 17.03 -22.05 21.16
N THR A 288 15.94 -21.70 21.83
CA THR A 288 14.79 -22.58 21.93
C THR A 288 14.21 -22.80 20.52
N PRO A 289 13.81 -24.04 20.15
CA PRO A 289 13.18 -24.30 18.87
C PRO A 289 11.88 -23.51 18.69
N VAL A 290 11.54 -23.19 17.44
CA VAL A 290 10.29 -22.50 17.10
C VAL A 290 9.08 -23.29 17.59
N GLU A 291 8.03 -22.57 18.00
CA GLU A 291 6.78 -23.08 18.55
C GLU A 291 6.92 -23.75 19.93
N GLN A 292 8.02 -23.49 20.63
CA GLN A 292 8.24 -23.93 22.01
C GLN A 292 8.30 -22.75 22.98
N VAL A 293 8.03 -23.03 24.25
CA VAL A 293 8.18 -22.08 25.35
C VAL A 293 9.64 -22.09 25.82
N VAL A 294 10.24 -20.91 25.93
CA VAL A 294 11.57 -20.70 26.50
C VAL A 294 11.54 -21.09 27.98
N ARG A 295 12.41 -22.01 28.38
CA ARG A 295 12.46 -22.49 29.76
C ARG A 295 13.32 -21.57 30.62
N SER A 296 12.93 -21.40 31.88
CA SER A 296 13.85 -20.87 32.90
C SER A 296 15.01 -21.84 33.09
N ALA A 297 16.22 -21.30 33.25
CA ALA A 297 17.41 -22.07 33.62
C ALA A 297 17.28 -22.69 35.02
#